data_AF-A0A956L6Z1-F1
#
_entry.id   AF-A0A956L6Z1-F1
#
_cell.length_a   1.000
_cell.length_b   1.000
_cell.length_c   1.000
_cell.angle_alpha   90.00
_cell.angle_beta   90.00
_cell.angle_gamma   90.00
#
_symmetry.space_group_name_H-M   'P 1'
#
loop_
_entity.id
_entity.type
_entity.pdbx_description
1 polymer ?
#
loop_
_entity_poly.entity_id
_entity_poly.type
_entity_poly.pdbx_seq_one_letter_code
_entity_poly.pdbx_strand_id
1 'polypeptide(L)' 'MGAIFDPEVLQRVVRGRLGMPMDQMVKALAEDLDEIYPGHIDRDPPWVLNNAGGAMGAFVLIDTSITE' A
#
# COMPACT_ATOMS: atom_id res chain seq x y z
N MET A 1 -7.35 12.80 -16.67
CA MET A 1 -7.11 11.47 -16.08
C MET A 1 -7.45 11.62 -14.61
N GLY A 2 -8.41 10.83 -14.12
CA GLY A 2 -8.79 10.86 -12.70
C GLY A 2 -7.89 9.90 -11.90
N ALA A 3 -7.81 10.13 -10.59
CA ALA A 3 -7.17 9.21 -9.67
C ALA A 3 -7.84 7.82 -9.74
N ILE A 4 -7.05 6.75 -9.75
CA ILE A 4 -7.54 5.37 -9.74
C ILE A 4 -8.05 5.01 -8.36
N PHE A 5 -7.36 5.47 -7.31
CA PHE A 5 -7.68 5.11 -5.93
C PHE A 5 -8.55 6.18 -5.27
N ASP A 6 -9.69 5.76 -4.74
CA ASP A 6 -10.52 6.61 -3.88
C ASP A 6 -9.88 6.70 -2.48
N PRO A 7 -9.51 7.92 -1.99
CA PRO A 7 -8.92 8.09 -0.67
C PRO A 7 -9.78 7.57 0.50
N GLU A 8 -11.11 7.63 0.38
CA GLU A 8 -12.01 7.12 1.42
C GLU A 8 -11.97 5.59 1.47
N VAL A 9 -11.84 4.94 0.31
CA VAL A 9 -11.66 3.48 0.22
C VAL A 9 -10.32 3.08 0.84
N LEU A 10 -9.22 3.76 0.49
CA LEU A 10 -7.90 3.50 1.08
C LEU A 10 -7.95 3.61 2.61
N GLN A 11 -8.53 4.69 3.14
CA GLN A 11 -8.64 4.89 4.58
C GLN A 11 -9.50 3.81 5.26
N ARG A 12 -10.61 3.40 4.63
CA ARG A 12 -11.47 2.33 5.15
C ARG A 12 -10.73 0.99 5.23
N VAL A 13 -10.01 0.62 4.16
CA VAL A 13 -9.25 -0.64 4.10
C VAL A 13 -8.15 -0.66 5.17
N VAL A 14 -7.37 0.42 5.30
CA VAL A 14 -6.32 0.52 6.33
C VAL A 14 -6.89 0.38 7.75
N ARG A 15 -8.00 1.07 8.05
CA ARG A 15 -8.64 0.99 9.38
C ARG A 15 -9.05 -0.43 9.76
N GLY A 16 -9.44 -1.26 8.79
CA GLY A 16 -9.83 -2.66 9.02
C GLY A 16 -8.68 -3.59 9.40
N ARG A 17 -7.43 -3.18 9.20
CA ARG A 17 -6.24 -4.01 9.43
C ARG A 17 -5.32 -3.50 10.55
N LEU A 18 -5.70 -2.42 11.24
CA LEU A 18 -4.91 -1.86 12.34
C LEU A 18 -4.72 -2.88 13.48
N GLY A 19 -3.54 -2.86 14.09
CA GLY A 19 -3.18 -3.73 15.21
C GLY A 19 -2.63 -5.11 14.80
N MET A 20 -2.63 -5.44 13.50
CA MET A 20 -1.94 -6.63 12.99
C MET A 20 -0.42 -6.43 12.99
N PRO A 21 0.38 -7.52 13.06
CA PRO A 21 1.82 -7.45 12.81
C PRO A 21 2.11 -6.86 11.43
N MET A 22 3.15 -6.03 11.30
CA MET A 22 3.42 -5.24 10.10
C MET A 22 3.42 -6.05 8.80
N ASP A 23 4.16 -7.16 8.74
CA ASP A 23 4.25 -7.98 7.53
C ASP A 23 2.90 -8.62 7.15
N GLN A 24 2.11 -9.02 8.15
CA GLN A 24 0.76 -9.57 7.92
C GLN A 24 -0.21 -8.48 7.48
N MET A 25 -0.12 -7.29 8.08
CA MET A 25 -0.94 -6.14 7.73
C MET A 25 -0.70 -5.73 6.28
N VAL A 26 0.56 -5.55 5.88
CA VAL A 26 0.93 -5.17 4.51
C VAL A 26 0.39 -6.17 3.49
N LYS A 27 0.59 -7.48 3.74
CA LYS A 27 0.08 -8.53 2.85
C LYS A 27 -1.45 -8.49 2.74
N ALA A 28 -2.14 -8.39 3.86
CA ALA A 28 -3.60 -8.33 3.88
C ALA A 28 -4.13 -7.06 3.17
N LEU A 29 -3.45 -5.93 3.31
CA LEU A 29 -3.80 -4.70 2.59
C LEU A 29 -3.62 -4.85 1.07
N ALA A 30 -2.54 -5.48 0.62
CA ALA A 30 -2.32 -5.72 -0.80
C ALA A 30 -3.38 -6.67 -1.39
N GLU A 31 -3.75 -7.73 -0.65
CA GLU A 31 -4.85 -8.63 -1.04
C GLU A 31 -6.20 -7.89 -1.11
N ASP A 32 -6.57 -7.12 -0.08
CA ASP A 32 -7.82 -6.35 -0.05
C ASP A 32 -7.90 -5.32 -1.19
N LEU A 33 -6.79 -4.64 -1.49
CA LEU A 33 -6.74 -3.63 -2.53
C LEU A 33 -6.76 -4.26 -3.93
N ASP A 34 -6.15 -5.42 -4.15
CA ASP A 34 -6.23 -6.13 -5.44
C ASP A 34 -7.66 -6.65 -5.70
N GLU A 35 -8.41 -7.02 -4.66
CA GLU A 35 -9.83 -7.37 -4.81
C GLU A 35 -10.68 -6.16 -5.25
N ILE A 36 -10.38 -4.96 -4.73
CA ILE A 36 -11.14 -3.74 -5.02
C ILE A 36 -10.68 -3.09 -6.35
N TYR A 37 -9.39 -3.14 -6.64
CA TYR A 37 -8.74 -2.56 -7.82
C TYR A 37 -7.91 -3.62 -8.57
N PRO A 38 -8.56 -4.61 -9.23
CA PRO A 38 -7.86 -5.75 -9.81
C PRO A 38 -6.82 -5.36 -10.85
N GLY A 39 -5.61 -5.90 -10.69
CA GLY A 39 -4.51 -5.71 -11.64
C GLY A 39 -3.72 -4.41 -11.47
N HIS A 40 -4.01 -3.63 -10.43
CA HIS A 40 -3.22 -2.45 -10.05
C HIS A 40 -2.21 -2.74 -8.93
N ILE A 41 -2.38 -3.83 -8.19
CA ILE A 41 -1.63 -4.06 -6.96
C ILE A 41 -0.56 -5.15 -7.13
N ASP A 42 0.69 -4.83 -6.82
CA ASP A 42 1.74 -5.82 -6.56
C ASP A 42 1.55 -6.41 -5.16
N ARG A 43 1.31 -7.73 -5.09
CA ARG A 43 1.01 -8.46 -3.86
C ARG A 43 2.23 -9.05 -3.17
N ASP A 44 3.41 -8.98 -3.79
CA ASP A 44 4.65 -9.50 -3.20
C ASP A 44 5.87 -8.57 -3.45
N PRO A 45 5.77 -7.27 -3.12
CA PRO A 45 6.89 -6.36 -3.31
C PRO A 45 7.97 -6.55 -2.24
N PRO A 46 9.25 -6.28 -2.57
CA PRO A 46 10.31 -6.29 -1.58
C PRO A 46 10.22 -5.08 -0.65
N TRP A 47 10.67 -5.26 0.60
CA TRP A 47 10.97 -4.12 1.49
C TRP A 47 12.17 -3.32 0.97
N VAL A 48 12.00 -2.01 0.89
CA VAL A 48 13.03 -1.06 0.46
C VAL A 48 13.36 -0.10 1.60
N LEU A 49 14.64 0.06 1.89
CA LEU A 49 15.12 1.06 2.85
C LEU A 49 15.04 2.46 2.22
N ASN A 50 14.51 3.42 2.98
CA ASN A 50 14.45 4.81 2.60
C ASN A 50 15.28 5.66 3.58
N ASN A 51 16.22 6.42 3.05
CA ASN A 51 17.00 7.41 3.79
C ASN A 51 16.81 8.77 3.13
N ALA A 52 15.94 9.61 3.68
CA ALA A 52 15.60 10.90 3.11
C ALA A 52 15.38 11.94 4.21
N GLY A 53 15.86 13.17 3.99
CA GLY A 53 15.67 14.27 4.94
C GLY A 53 16.24 14.05 6.35
N GLY A 54 17.21 13.14 6.50
CA GLY A 54 17.79 12.76 7.80
C GLY A 54 17.00 11.71 8.58
N ALA A 55 15.89 11.19 8.02
CA ALA A 55 15.14 10.07 8.57
C ALA A 55 15.48 8.77 7.84
N MET A 56 15.49 7.66 8.59
CA MET A 56 15.62 6.30 8.06
C MET A 56 14.33 5.53 8.32
N GLY A 57 13.80 4.91 7.28
CA GLY A 57 12.62 4.06 7.34
C GLY A 57 12.66 2.94 6.31
N ALA A 58 11.55 2.22 6.19
CA ALA A 58 11.36 1.21 5.16
C ALA A 58 9.94 1.33 4.60
N PHE A 59 9.77 0.99 3.33
CA PHE A 59 8.46 0.90 2.68
C PHE A 59 8.41 -0.31 1.76
N VAL A 60 7.18 -0.69 1.41
CA VAL A 60 6.89 -1.51 0.24
C VAL A 60 6.09 -0.66 -0.74
N LEU A 61 6.34 -0.83 -2.04
CA LEU A 61 5.60 -0.14 -3.08
C LEU A 61 4.65 -1.14 -3.74
N ILE A 62 3.35 -0.95 -3.51
CA ILE A 62 2.30 -1.88 -3.97
C ILE A 62 1.56 -1.40 -5.23
N ASP A 63 1.69 -0.12 -5.60
CA ASP A 63 1.25 0.46 -6.87
C ASP A 63 2.20 1.61 -7.24
N THR A 64 2.36 1.88 -8.54
CA THR A 64 3.08 3.06 -9.02
C THR A 64 2.65 3.48 -10.42
N SER A 65 2.43 4.77 -10.58
CA SER A 65 2.14 5.44 -11.85
C SER A 65 2.82 6.81 -11.90
N ILE A 66 2.56 7.58 -12.97
CA ILE A 66 3.05 8.97 -13.08
C ILE A 66 2.28 9.92 -12.16
N THR A 67 1.03 9.59 -11.85
CA THR A 67 0.08 10.48 -11.17
C THR A 67 -0.20 10.10 -9.72
N GLU A 68 0.10 8.85 -9.35
CA GLU A 68 -0.15 8.18 -8.06
C GLU A 68 0.97 7.17 -7.84
#